data_AF-A0A397B7L8-F1
#
_entry.id   AF-A0A397B7L8-F1
#
_cell.length_a   1.000
_cell.length_b   1.000
_cell.length_c   1.000
_cell.angle_alpha   90.00
_cell.angle_beta   90.00
_cell.angle_gamma   90.00
#
_symmetry.space_group_name_H-M   'P 1'
#
loop_
_entity.id
_entity.type
_entity.pdbx_description
1 polymer ?
#
loop_
_entity_poly.entity_id
_entity_poly.type
_entity_poly.pdbx_seq_one_letter_code
_entity_poly.pdbx_strand_id
1 'polypeptide(L)'
;MTQALRSKISPHKKPRRRYSHAVKRDMIIKMQDTSVRDLESETGIPKSNLSHWSQQKEQHMNFDGNLHRRFNLNGAGQPEEIPDTDALTVYMLKLRETERVVTCTHLVNYLKRHHNDWLEAYLQDKRCGYQTLLRLLQTFYGRHGFSRQKPTKAKRL
;
A
#
# COMPACT_ATOMS: atom_id res chain seq x y z
N MET A 1 -32.72 -33.11 -31.24
CA MET A 1 -33.09 -31.76 -30.74
C MET A 1 -31.94 -31.25 -29.87
N THR A 2 -31.61 -29.98 -30.05
CA THR A 2 -30.30 -29.36 -29.88
C THR A 2 -29.92 -29.10 -28.42
N GLN A 3 -28.70 -29.47 -28.03
CA GLN A 3 -28.13 -29.20 -26.71
C GLN A 3 -27.81 -27.70 -26.60
N ALA A 4 -28.56 -26.98 -25.77
CA ALA A 4 -28.30 -25.57 -25.49
C ALA A 4 -26.98 -25.41 -24.71
N LEU A 5 -25.96 -24.88 -25.37
CA LEU A 5 -24.72 -24.43 -24.73
C LEU A 5 -25.04 -23.29 -23.76
N ARG A 6 -25.07 -23.61 -22.47
CA ARG A 6 -25.18 -22.61 -21.39
C ARG A 6 -23.88 -21.82 -21.33
N SER A 7 -23.84 -20.66 -21.97
CA SER A 7 -22.76 -19.67 -21.84
C SER A 7 -22.69 -19.20 -20.39
N LYS A 8 -21.78 -19.79 -19.59
CA LYS A 8 -21.43 -19.26 -18.27
C LYS A 8 -20.38 -18.17 -18.41
N ILE A 9 -20.75 -17.04 -19.02
CA ILE A 9 -20.00 -15.80 -18.83
C ILE A 9 -20.45 -15.26 -17.47
N SER A 10 -19.63 -15.51 -16.45
CA SER A 10 -19.82 -14.95 -15.11
C SER A 10 -19.92 -13.43 -15.23
N PRO A 11 -20.98 -12.76 -14.71
CA PRO A 11 -21.06 -11.31 -14.76
C PRO A 11 -19.86 -10.75 -13.98
N HIS A 12 -19.08 -9.88 -14.62
CA HIS A 12 -17.95 -9.19 -14.00
C HIS A 12 -18.37 -8.70 -12.61
N LYS A 13 -17.74 -9.25 -11.56
CA LYS A 13 -17.98 -8.82 -10.18
C LYS A 13 -17.79 -7.31 -10.10
N LYS A 14 -18.81 -6.58 -9.62
CA LYS A 14 -18.71 -5.13 -9.40
C LYS A 14 -17.45 -4.82 -8.58
N PRO A 15 -16.64 -3.82 -8.97
CA PRO A 15 -15.47 -3.44 -8.20
C PRO A 15 -15.83 -3.17 -6.75
N ARG A 16 -15.03 -3.67 -5.80
CA ARG A 16 -15.26 -3.43 -4.37
C ARG A 16 -15.19 -1.93 -4.10
N ARG A 17 -16.26 -1.37 -3.52
CA ARG A 17 -16.30 0.03 -3.10
C ARG A 17 -15.24 0.25 -2.02
N ARG A 18 -14.38 1.26 -2.21
CA ARG A 18 -13.36 1.68 -1.24
C ARG A 18 -13.85 2.92 -0.52
N TYR A 19 -13.63 2.97 0.78
CA TYR A 19 -14.00 4.10 1.62
C TYR A 19 -12.74 4.76 2.16
N SER A 20 -12.63 6.08 1.98
CA SER A 20 -11.50 6.86 2.50
C SER A 20 -11.57 6.94 4.03
N HIS A 21 -10.44 7.27 4.66
CA HIS A 21 -10.40 7.51 6.11
C HIS A 21 -11.36 8.62 6.55
N ALA A 22 -11.55 9.66 5.73
CA ALA A 22 -12.52 10.71 6.00
C ALA A 22 -13.95 10.15 6.16
N VAL A 23 -14.39 9.29 5.22
CA VAL A 23 -15.72 8.65 5.29
C VAL A 23 -15.82 7.76 6.52
N LYS A 24 -14.78 6.97 6.80
CA LYS A 24 -14.78 6.08 7.97
C LYS A 24 -14.91 6.85 9.28
N ARG A 25 -14.18 7.97 9.43
CA ARG A 25 -14.28 8.85 10.61
C ARG A 25 -15.66 9.47 10.76
N ASP A 26 -16.20 10.03 9.69
CA ASP A 26 -17.54 10.64 9.71
C ASP A 26 -18.59 9.62 10.19
N MET A 27 -18.52 8.38 9.69
CA MET A 27 -19.42 7.31 10.12
C MET A 27 -19.22 6.92 11.59
N ILE A 28 -17.97 6.84 12.07
CA ILE A 28 -17.69 6.55 13.49
C ILE A 28 -18.20 7.66 14.41
N ILE A 29 -18.16 8.92 13.98
CA ILE A 29 -18.75 10.04 14.73
C ILE A 29 -20.26 9.88 14.77
N LYS A 30 -20.91 9.70 13.62
CA LYS A 30 -22.37 9.56 13.50
C LYS A 30 -22.94 8.36 14.27
N MET A 31 -22.16 7.27 14.40
CA MET A 31 -22.55 6.10 15.21
C MET A 31 -22.68 6.39 16.71
N GLN A 32 -22.22 7.53 17.20
CA GLN A 32 -22.43 7.92 18.61
C GLN A 32 -23.87 8.32 18.89
N ASP A 33 -24.53 8.91 17.89
CA ASP A 33 -25.89 9.46 18.03
C ASP A 33 -26.94 8.64 17.26
N THR A 34 -26.51 7.79 16.32
CA THR A 34 -27.38 7.09 15.37
C THR A 34 -27.11 5.59 15.35
N SER A 35 -28.15 4.78 15.17
CA SER A 35 -27.99 3.33 15.08
C SER A 35 -27.33 2.91 13.76
N VAL A 36 -26.57 1.81 13.78
CA VAL A 36 -25.91 1.26 12.59
C VAL A 36 -26.91 0.86 11.49
N ARG A 37 -28.14 0.47 11.87
CA ARG A 37 -29.19 0.08 10.91
C ARG A 37 -29.71 1.29 10.12
N ASP A 38 -29.88 2.41 10.80
CA ASP A 38 -30.35 3.65 10.18
C ASP A 38 -29.26 4.20 9.25
N LEU A 39 -28.00 4.17 9.70
CA LEU A 39 -26.84 4.57 8.88
C LEU A 39 -26.65 3.71 7.64
N GLU A 40 -26.89 2.40 7.73
CA GLU A 40 -26.87 1.51 6.55
C GLU A 40 -27.95 1.89 5.54
N SER A 41 -29.16 2.19 6.03
CA SER A 41 -30.29 2.59 5.19
C SER A 41 -30.06 3.95 4.51
N GLU A 42 -29.47 4.91 5.23
CA GLU A 42 -29.18 6.25 4.72
C GLU A 42 -27.98 6.27 3.74
N THR A 43 -26.89 5.59 4.08
CA THR A 43 -25.62 5.71 3.34
C THR A 43 -25.39 4.58 2.32
N GLY A 44 -26.16 3.50 2.43
CA GLY A 44 -25.95 2.25 1.68
C GLY A 44 -24.63 1.55 2.02
N ILE A 45 -23.96 1.93 3.11
CA ILE A 45 -22.75 1.27 3.58
C ILE A 45 -23.16 0.02 4.38
N PRO A 46 -22.67 -1.17 4.01
CA PRO A 46 -23.02 -2.40 4.70
C PRO A 46 -22.74 -2.33 6.20
N LYS A 47 -23.68 -2.82 7.01
CA LYS A 47 -23.54 -2.92 8.46
C LYS A 47 -22.22 -3.57 8.90
N SER A 48 -21.75 -4.58 8.16
CA SER A 48 -20.47 -5.24 8.44
C SER A 48 -19.26 -4.28 8.38
N ASN A 49 -19.26 -3.33 7.44
CA ASN A 49 -18.21 -2.31 7.37
C ASN A 49 -18.33 -1.32 8.53
N LEU A 50 -19.55 -0.87 8.82
CA LEU A 50 -19.83 0.08 9.90
C LEU A 50 -19.40 -0.48 11.26
N SER A 51 -19.79 -1.73 11.56
CA SER A 51 -19.37 -2.44 12.78
C SER A 51 -17.85 -2.63 12.84
N HIS A 52 -17.21 -3.02 11.74
CA HIS A 52 -15.76 -3.18 11.70
C HIS A 52 -15.00 -1.86 11.94
N TRP A 53 -15.46 -0.75 11.36
CA TRP A 53 -14.83 0.56 11.61
C TRP A 53 -15.05 1.05 13.04
N SER A 54 -16.21 0.75 13.63
CA SER A 54 -16.47 1.05 15.04
C SER A 54 -15.51 0.29 15.97
N GLN A 55 -15.18 -0.97 15.66
CA GLN A 55 -14.18 -1.73 16.41
C GLN A 55 -12.77 -1.12 16.27
N GLN A 56 -12.48 -0.51 15.11
CA GLN A 56 -11.20 0.17 14.83
C GLN A 56 -11.26 1.67 15.12
N LYS A 57 -12.18 2.14 15.98
CA LYS A 57 -12.43 3.56 16.25
C LYS A 57 -11.15 4.31 16.58
N GLU A 58 -10.37 3.82 17.54
CA GLU A 58 -9.13 4.48 17.97
C GLU A 58 -8.11 4.59 16.84
N GLN A 59 -7.94 3.52 16.06
CA GLN A 59 -7.00 3.50 14.93
C GLN A 59 -7.41 4.49 13.84
N HIS A 60 -8.72 4.63 13.59
CA HIS A 60 -9.23 5.61 12.65
C HIS A 60 -9.14 7.04 13.19
N MET A 61 -9.42 7.28 14.47
CA MET A 61 -9.31 8.62 15.08
C MET A 61 -7.87 9.11 15.22
N ASN A 62 -6.93 8.21 15.51
CA ASN A 62 -5.51 8.55 15.71
C ASN A 62 -4.70 8.56 14.40
N PHE A 63 -5.32 8.24 13.26
CA PHE A 63 -4.64 8.27 11.96
C PHE A 63 -4.17 9.69 11.58
N ASP A 64 -2.88 9.85 11.30
CA ASP A 64 -2.23 11.14 11.01
C ASP A 64 -2.04 11.41 9.50
N GLY A 65 -2.34 10.43 8.65
CA GLY A 65 -2.16 10.53 7.20
C GLY A 65 -3.27 11.32 6.47
N ASN A 66 -3.09 11.50 5.16
CA ASN A 66 -4.05 12.20 4.31
C ASN A 66 -5.41 11.45 4.22
N LEU A 67 -6.42 11.97 4.91
CA LEU A 67 -7.73 11.33 5.10
C LEU A 67 -8.53 11.08 3.82
N HIS A 68 -8.37 11.94 2.81
CA HIS A 68 -9.12 11.85 1.55
C HIS A 68 -8.45 10.91 0.53
N ARG A 69 -7.12 10.79 0.56
CA ARG A 69 -6.36 9.98 -0.41
C ARG A 69 -5.98 8.59 0.09
N ARG A 70 -6.10 8.31 1.39
CA ARG A 70 -5.79 7.02 2.00
C ARG A 70 -7.06 6.24 2.31
N PHE A 71 -7.04 4.93 2.03
CA PHE A 71 -8.18 4.03 2.21
C PHE A 71 -7.95 2.98 3.31
N ASN A 72 -6.70 2.64 3.62
CA ASN A 72 -6.34 1.61 4.58
C ASN A 72 -5.61 2.21 5.79
N LEU A 73 -5.69 1.55 6.94
CA LEU A 73 -4.87 1.85 8.11
C LEU A 73 -3.38 1.62 7.82
N ASN A 74 -2.50 2.25 8.60
CA ASN A 74 -1.07 2.00 8.53
C ASN A 74 -0.80 0.50 8.78
N GLY A 75 0.21 -0.07 8.11
CA GLY A 75 0.52 -1.50 8.21
C GLY A 75 -0.34 -2.43 7.35
N ALA A 76 -1.40 -1.95 6.69
CA ALA A 76 -2.17 -2.74 5.71
C ALA A 76 -1.46 -2.95 4.35
N GLY A 77 -0.13 -2.86 4.35
CA GLY A 77 0.74 -3.11 3.20
C GLY A 77 1.64 -4.32 3.46
N GLN A 78 2.37 -4.75 2.44
CA GLN A 78 3.37 -5.81 2.59
C GLN A 78 4.37 -5.42 3.71
N PRO A 79 4.63 -6.29 4.70
CA PRO A 79 5.65 -6.06 5.71
C PRO A 79 6.96 -5.68 5.06
N GLU A 80 7.76 -4.87 5.74
CA GLU A 80 9.11 -4.60 5.27
C GLU A 80 9.96 -5.86 5.50
N GLU A 81 10.02 -6.72 4.48
CA GLU A 81 10.78 -7.98 4.52
C GLU A 81 12.30 -7.72 4.49
N ILE A 82 12.71 -6.48 4.15
CA ILE A 82 14.10 -6.08 3.95
C ILE A 82 14.81 -6.01 5.32
N PRO A 83 16.00 -6.62 5.47
CA PRO A 83 16.79 -6.53 6.68
C PRO A 83 17.39 -5.14 6.85
N ASP A 84 17.56 -4.73 8.12
CA ASP A 84 18.25 -3.51 8.52
C ASP A 84 17.83 -2.27 7.71
N THR A 85 16.53 -1.96 7.81
CA THR A 85 15.90 -0.86 7.10
C THR A 85 16.54 0.49 7.45
N ASP A 86 17.01 0.64 8.68
CA ASP A 86 17.64 1.87 9.14
C ASP A 86 19.01 2.08 8.48
N ALA A 87 19.87 1.06 8.47
CA ALA A 87 21.17 1.16 7.80
C ALA A 87 21.01 1.34 6.28
N LEU A 88 20.04 0.66 5.67
CA LEU A 88 19.72 0.84 4.25
C LEU A 88 19.25 2.28 3.96
N THR A 89 18.45 2.87 4.85
CA THR A 89 17.98 4.26 4.72
C THR A 89 19.13 5.25 4.83
N VAL A 90 20.03 5.06 5.79
CA VAL A 90 21.26 5.88 5.93
C VAL A 90 22.12 5.77 4.67
N TYR A 91 22.26 4.55 4.12
CA TYR A 91 22.97 4.34 2.86
C TYR A 91 22.32 5.09 1.69
N MET A 92 21.00 5.07 1.59
CA MET A 92 20.26 5.82 0.56
C MET A 92 20.43 7.33 0.69
N LEU A 93 20.47 7.87 1.91
CA LEU A 93 20.70 9.29 2.15
C LEU A 93 22.10 9.70 1.69
N LYS A 94 23.13 8.93 2.08
CA LYS A 94 24.52 9.15 1.62
C LYS A 94 24.63 9.09 0.11
N LEU A 95 24.01 8.11 -0.53
CA LEU A 95 23.98 8.03 -2.00
C LEU A 95 23.29 9.24 -2.63
N ARG A 96 22.26 9.79 -1.99
CA ARG A 96 21.56 10.96 -2.53
C ARG A 96 22.36 12.26 -2.38
N GLU A 97 23.26 12.33 -1.41
CA GLU A 97 24.22 13.43 -1.29
C GLU A 97 25.27 13.37 -2.40
N THR A 98 25.73 12.17 -2.76
CA THR A 98 26.77 11.98 -3.79
C THR A 98 26.22 11.86 -5.21
N GLU A 99 25.01 11.32 -5.37
CA GLU A 99 24.37 11.01 -6.64
C GLU A 99 22.97 11.63 -6.73
N ARG A 100 22.61 12.08 -7.94
CA ARG A 100 21.31 12.73 -8.15
C ARG A 100 20.11 11.78 -8.00
N VAL A 101 20.30 10.47 -8.24
CA VAL A 101 19.21 9.48 -8.25
C VAL A 101 19.67 8.16 -7.65
N VAL A 102 19.05 7.75 -6.54
CA VAL A 102 19.20 6.41 -5.98
C VAL A 102 18.43 5.40 -6.84
N THR A 103 19.08 4.31 -7.27
CA THR A 103 18.49 3.28 -8.13
C THR A 103 18.29 1.96 -7.38
N CYS A 104 17.42 1.08 -7.90
CA CYS A 104 17.26 -0.29 -7.37
C CYS A 104 18.58 -1.07 -7.43
N THR A 105 19.43 -0.81 -8.42
CA THR A 105 20.75 -1.43 -8.54
C THR A 105 21.63 -1.14 -7.34
N HIS A 106 21.61 0.09 -6.82
CA HIS A 106 22.37 0.46 -5.62
C HIS A 106 21.91 -0.34 -4.40
N LEU A 107 20.59 -0.48 -4.21
CA LEU A 107 20.02 -1.25 -3.11
C LEU A 107 20.31 -2.75 -3.24
N VAL A 108 20.22 -3.30 -4.44
CA VAL A 108 20.60 -4.70 -4.70
C VAL A 108 22.08 -4.92 -4.39
N ASN A 109 22.96 -3.99 -4.77
CA ASN A 109 24.39 -4.10 -4.47
C ASN A 109 24.67 -3.98 -2.97
N TYR A 110 23.94 -3.11 -2.25
CA TYR A 110 24.02 -3.06 -0.80
C TYR A 110 23.61 -4.38 -0.16
N LEU A 111 22.46 -4.94 -0.56
CA LEU A 111 21.97 -6.23 -0.07
C LEU A 111 22.95 -7.37 -0.37
N LYS A 112 23.55 -7.40 -1.57
CA LYS A 112 24.60 -8.37 -1.90
C LYS A 112 25.83 -8.27 -1.00
N ARG A 113 26.16 -7.08 -0.50
CA ARG A 113 27.36 -6.85 0.33
C ARG A 113 27.11 -7.12 1.81
N HIS A 114 25.92 -6.79 2.31
CA HIS A 114 25.63 -6.76 3.74
C HIS A 114 24.62 -7.83 4.18
N HIS A 115 23.80 -8.33 3.26
CA HIS A 115 22.68 -9.25 3.55
C HIS A 115 22.53 -10.30 2.44
N ASN A 116 23.64 -10.90 1.99
CA ASN A 116 23.61 -11.83 0.86
C ASN A 116 22.78 -13.08 1.18
N ASP A 117 22.96 -13.68 2.37
CA ASP A 117 22.20 -14.85 2.79
C ASP A 117 20.69 -14.59 2.77
N TRP A 118 20.26 -13.41 3.22
CA TRP A 118 18.86 -12.99 3.13
C TRP A 118 18.40 -12.84 1.69
N LEU A 119 19.23 -12.22 0.82
CA LEU A 119 18.91 -12.03 -0.58
C LEU A 119 18.76 -13.38 -1.32
N GLU A 120 19.64 -14.33 -1.06
CA GLU A 120 19.57 -15.67 -1.62
C GLU A 120 18.33 -16.42 -1.14
N ALA A 121 18.06 -16.41 0.18
CA ALA A 121 16.86 -17.02 0.74
C ALA A 121 15.57 -16.40 0.16
N TYR A 122 15.54 -15.08 0.00
CA TYR A 122 14.41 -14.37 -0.60
C TYR A 122 14.19 -14.78 -2.06
N LEU A 123 15.26 -14.89 -2.86
CA LEU A 123 15.16 -15.26 -4.27
C LEU A 123 14.75 -16.72 -4.47
N GLN A 124 15.10 -17.62 -3.54
CA GLN A 124 14.70 -19.03 -3.57
C GLN A 124 13.23 -19.23 -3.17
N ASP A 125 12.72 -18.49 -2.19
CA ASP A 125 11.34 -18.61 -1.70
C ASP A 125 10.29 -18.06 -2.70
N LYS A 126 10.60 -16.95 -3.37
CA LYS A 126 9.61 -16.29 -4.23
C LYS A 126 9.58 -16.87 -5.65
N ARG A 127 8.41 -17.37 -6.07
CA ARG A 127 8.14 -17.88 -7.44
C ARG A 127 8.52 -16.94 -8.61
N CYS A 128 8.72 -15.64 -8.35
CA CYS A 128 9.15 -14.65 -9.35
C CYS A 128 10.41 -13.87 -8.91
N GLY A 129 11.21 -14.46 -8.01
CA GLY A 129 12.48 -14.01 -7.41
C GLY A 129 12.82 -12.53 -7.61
N TYR A 130 13.49 -12.23 -8.72
CA TYR A 130 14.04 -10.90 -8.97
C TYR A 130 12.97 -9.82 -9.26
N GLN A 131 11.87 -10.16 -9.94
CA GLN A 131 10.79 -9.19 -10.18
C GLN A 131 10.09 -8.78 -8.89
N THR A 132 9.89 -9.74 -7.98
CA THR A 132 9.34 -9.47 -6.65
C THR A 132 10.28 -8.63 -5.80
N LEU A 133 11.59 -8.90 -5.88
CA LEU A 133 12.62 -8.08 -5.22
C LEU A 133 12.58 -6.62 -5.69
N LEU A 134 12.53 -6.38 -7.01
CA LEU A 134 12.47 -5.02 -7.54
C LEU A 134 11.23 -4.26 -7.06
N ARG A 135 10.06 -4.91 -6.97
CA ARG A 135 8.84 -4.30 -6.44
C ARG A 135 8.94 -4.00 -4.94
N LEU A 136 9.56 -4.89 -4.17
CA LEU A 136 9.83 -4.69 -2.75
C LEU A 136 10.70 -3.44 -2.54
N LEU A 137 11.80 -3.34 -3.29
CA LEU A 137 12.71 -2.19 -3.24
C LEU A 137 12.08 -0.87 -3.73
N GLN A 138 11.22 -0.92 -4.75
CA GLN A 138 10.46 0.25 -5.21
C GLN A 138 9.44 0.73 -4.17
N THR A 139 8.83 -0.21 -3.45
CA THR A 139 7.89 0.11 -2.37
C THR A 139 8.63 0.73 -1.19
N PHE A 140 9.78 0.15 -0.81
CA PHE A 140 10.68 0.70 0.20
C PHE A 140 11.08 2.14 -0.14
N TYR A 141 11.56 2.36 -1.36
CA TYR A 141 11.92 3.67 -1.88
C TYR A 141 10.79 4.71 -1.73
N GLY A 142 9.57 4.35 -2.13
CA GLY A 142 8.42 5.23 -2.04
C GLY A 142 7.94 5.52 -0.62
N ARG A 143 8.17 4.61 0.34
CA ARG A 143 7.87 4.83 1.76
C ARG A 143 8.81 5.84 2.39
N HIS A 144 10.10 5.77 2.06
CA HIS A 144 11.14 6.64 2.60
C HIS A 144 11.23 8.01 1.91
N GLY A 145 10.18 8.42 1.19
CA GLY A 145 10.09 9.75 0.58
C GLY A 145 11.01 9.96 -0.63
N PHE A 146 11.74 8.94 -1.06
CA PHE A 146 12.44 8.99 -2.33
C PHE A 146 11.38 8.85 -3.44
N SER A 147 11.34 9.82 -4.34
CA SER A 147 10.43 9.81 -5.49
C SER A 147 11.25 9.84 -6.77
N ARG A 148 10.82 9.03 -7.75
CA ARG A 148 11.46 8.98 -9.07
C ARG A 148 11.37 10.39 -9.63
N GLN A 149 12.51 11.08 -9.78
CA GLN A 149 12.51 12.42 -10.35
C GLN A 149 11.89 12.33 -11.74
N LYS A 150 10.71 12.92 -11.92
CA LYS A 150 10.14 13.06 -13.27
C LYS A 150 11.08 13.97 -14.05
N PRO A 151 11.40 13.68 -15.32
CA PRO A 151 12.13 14.62 -16.14
C PRO A 151 11.36 15.94 -16.15
N THR A 152 11.88 16.95 -15.45
CA THR A 152 11.41 18.31 -15.60
C THR A 152 12.11 18.90 -16.81
N LYS A 153 11.34 19.50 -17.73
CA LYS A 153 11.92 20.27 -18.83
C LYS A 153 12.87 21.28 -18.20
N ALA A 154 14.13 21.27 -18.62
CA ALA A 154 15.10 22.25 -18.16
C ALA A 154 14.53 23.66 -18.41
N LYS A 155 14.67 24.56 -17.44
CA LYS A 155 14.42 25.98 -17.69
C LYS A 155 15.41 26.38 -18.79
N ARG A 156 14.89 26.85 -19.93
CA ARG A 156 15.70 27.59 -20.90
C ARG A 156 16.22 28.82 -20.15
N LEU A 157 17.53 28.90 -19.98
CA LEU A 157 18.22 30.15 -19.66
C LEU A 157 18.17 31.06 -20.89
#